data_AF-Q41373-F1
#
_entry.id   AF-Q41373-F1
#
_cell.length_a   1.000
_cell.length_b   1.000
_cell.length_c   1.000
_cell.angle_alpha   90.00
_cell.angle_beta   90.00
_cell.angle_gamma   90.00
#
_symmetry.space_group_name_H-M   'P 1'
#
loop_
_entity.id
_entity.type
_entity.pdbx_description
1 polymer ?
#
loop_
_entity_poly.entity_id
_entity_poly.type
_entity_poly.pdbx_seq_one_letter_code
_entity_poly.pdbx_strand_id
1 'polypeptide(L)'
;MALTVMASSATAAAPFQGLKSTASLPVARRSTTSLAKVSNGGRIRCMQVWPAYGNKKFETLSYLPPLTQEQLLKQVDYLLRNNWVPCLEFSKEGFVYRENSTSPCYYDGRYWTMWKLPMFGCTDASQVYKELQEAIASYPELRAILGFDNIRQTQWLTFIAYKPAGSE
;
A
#
# COMPACT_ATOMS: atom_id res chain seq x y z
N MET A 1 -23.08 -29.95 12.98
CA MET A 1 -22.93 -29.62 11.56
C MET A 1 -21.45 -29.38 11.32
N ALA A 2 -20.70 -30.35 10.78
CA ALA A 2 -19.25 -30.24 10.62
C ALA A 2 -18.90 -29.54 9.29
N LEU A 3 -18.11 -28.48 9.36
CA LEU A 3 -17.55 -27.77 8.20
C LEU A 3 -16.22 -28.43 7.81
N THR A 4 -16.19 -29.07 6.64
CA THR A 4 -14.97 -29.58 6.00
C THR A 4 -14.28 -28.43 5.28
N VAL A 5 -13.07 -28.07 5.70
CA VAL A 5 -12.19 -27.10 5.02
C VAL A 5 -11.38 -27.85 3.95
N MET A 6 -11.57 -27.52 2.67
CA MET A 6 -10.74 -27.99 1.57
C MET A 6 -9.50 -27.11 1.45
N ALA A 7 -8.31 -27.69 1.62
CA ALA A 7 -7.02 -27.03 1.40
C ALA A 7 -6.75 -26.88 -0.10
N SER A 8 -6.46 -25.67 -0.56
CA SER A 8 -6.00 -25.39 -1.93
C SER A 8 -4.51 -25.71 -2.07
N SER A 9 -4.16 -26.63 -2.97
CA SER A 9 -2.78 -26.99 -3.31
C SER A 9 -2.05 -25.83 -4.00
N ALA A 10 -0.93 -25.39 -3.42
CA ALA A 10 -0.01 -24.43 -4.04
C ALA A 10 0.75 -25.09 -5.20
N THR A 11 0.55 -24.60 -6.43
CA THR A 11 1.40 -24.96 -7.57
C THR A 11 2.68 -24.14 -7.53
N ALA A 12 3.80 -24.80 -7.23
CA ALA A 12 5.14 -24.23 -7.28
C ALA A 12 5.49 -23.76 -8.72
N ALA A 13 5.86 -22.49 -8.88
CA ALA A 13 6.42 -21.97 -10.12
C ALA A 13 7.94 -22.27 -10.15
N ALA A 14 8.43 -22.81 -11.26
CA ALA A 14 9.86 -23.07 -11.46
C ALA A 14 10.66 -21.76 -11.58
N PRO A 15 11.92 -21.71 -11.12
CA PRO A 15 12.72 -20.48 -11.11
C PRO A 15 13.14 -20.06 -12.53
N PHE A 16 13.19 -18.75 -12.75
CA PHE A 16 13.65 -18.13 -14.00
C PHE A 16 15.14 -18.41 -14.24
N GLN A 17 15.46 -19.21 -15.26
CA GLN A 17 16.82 -19.30 -15.79
C GLN A 17 17.01 -18.20 -16.83
N GLY A 18 17.83 -17.19 -16.51
CA GLY A 18 18.03 -16.01 -17.34
C GLY A 18 18.51 -16.29 -18.77
N LEU A 19 18.23 -15.34 -19.67
CA LEU A 19 18.69 -15.35 -21.06
C LEU A 19 20.19 -15.06 -21.13
N LYS A 20 20.99 -16.03 -21.59
CA LYS A 20 22.40 -15.82 -21.92
C LYS A 20 22.51 -15.01 -23.22
N SER A 21 23.26 -13.91 -23.18
CA SER A 21 23.54 -13.05 -24.34
C SER A 21 24.55 -13.73 -25.26
N THR A 22 24.13 -14.16 -26.46
CA THR A 22 25.05 -14.56 -27.53
C THR A 22 25.13 -13.42 -28.55
N ALA A 23 26.26 -12.71 -28.53
CA ALA A 23 26.61 -11.65 -29.46
C ALA A 23 27.00 -12.25 -30.83
N SER A 24 26.01 -12.54 -31.68
CA SER A 24 26.21 -12.73 -33.11
C SER A 24 24.86 -12.59 -33.80
N LEU A 25 24.72 -11.65 -34.74
CA LEU A 25 23.52 -11.47 -35.55
C LEU A 25 23.49 -12.56 -36.65
N PRO A 26 22.57 -13.53 -36.63
CA PRO A 26 22.38 -14.41 -37.79
C PRO A 26 21.51 -13.68 -38.81
N VAL A 27 22.11 -13.28 -39.94
CA VAL A 27 21.37 -12.89 -41.15
C VAL A 27 20.80 -14.18 -41.76
N ALA A 28 19.65 -14.62 -41.26
CA ALA A 28 18.87 -15.70 -41.86
C ALA A 28 17.47 -15.17 -42.17
N ARG A 29 17.05 -15.25 -43.45
CA ARG A 29 15.67 -14.99 -43.88
C ARG A 29 14.73 -15.84 -43.01
N ARG A 30 13.97 -15.20 -42.10
CA ARG A 30 12.89 -15.88 -41.38
C ARG A 30 11.82 -16.25 -42.41
N SER A 31 11.72 -17.54 -42.75
CA SER A 31 10.47 -18.08 -43.29
C SER A 31 9.38 -17.69 -42.30
N THR A 32 8.24 -17.19 -42.81
CA THR A 32 7.04 -16.87 -42.04
C THR A 32 6.83 -17.89 -40.93
N THR A 33 7.25 -17.58 -39.71
CA THR A 33 7.02 -18.44 -38.55
C THR A 33 5.52 -18.41 -38.34
N SER A 34 4.85 -19.44 -38.86
CA SER A 34 3.43 -19.65 -38.70
C SER A 34 3.07 -19.53 -37.22
N LEU A 35 2.17 -18.60 -36.89
CA LEU A 35 1.57 -18.50 -35.55
C LEU A 35 0.85 -19.79 -35.13
N ALA A 36 0.68 -20.77 -36.02
CA ALA A 36 0.05 -22.05 -35.73
C ALA A 36 0.78 -22.89 -34.66
N LYS A 37 2.04 -22.57 -34.31
CA LYS A 37 2.77 -23.20 -33.18
C LYS A 37 2.73 -22.40 -31.88
N VAL A 38 2.07 -21.24 -31.84
CA VAL A 38 1.83 -20.51 -30.59
C VAL A 38 0.63 -21.15 -29.89
N SER A 39 0.87 -22.24 -29.18
CA SER A 39 -0.11 -22.78 -28.25
C SER A 39 -0.12 -21.93 -26.98
N ASN A 40 -1.24 -21.28 -26.71
CA ASN A 40 -1.47 -20.56 -25.44
C ASN A 40 -1.51 -21.52 -24.23
N GLY A 41 -1.52 -22.84 -24.45
CA GLY A 41 -1.88 -23.87 -23.47
C GLY A 41 -1.05 -23.93 -22.18
N GLY A 42 0.18 -23.41 -22.18
CA GLY A 42 1.01 -23.29 -20.96
C GLY A 42 1.20 -21.86 -20.45
N ARG A 43 1.10 -20.85 -21.33
CA ARG A 43 1.40 -19.45 -20.99
C ARG A 43 0.21 -18.71 -20.38
N ILE A 44 -1.02 -19.18 -20.59
CA ILE A 44 -2.22 -18.59 -19.97
C ILE A 44 -2.13 -18.64 -18.44
N ARG A 45 -1.48 -19.66 -17.85
CA ARG A 45 -1.32 -19.78 -16.39
C ARG A 45 -0.29 -18.82 -15.79
N CYS A 46 0.50 -18.13 -16.60
CA CYS A 46 1.48 -17.15 -16.13
C CYS A 46 0.91 -15.74 -16.01
N MET A 47 -0.32 -15.52 -16.49
CA MET A 47 -1.00 -14.22 -16.40
C MET A 47 -1.88 -14.21 -15.16
N GLN A 48 -1.62 -13.28 -14.26
CA GLN A 48 -2.48 -13.01 -13.10
C GLN A 48 -3.38 -11.81 -13.42
N VAL A 49 -4.62 -11.86 -12.94
CA VAL A 49 -5.57 -10.74 -13.03
C VAL A 49 -5.48 -9.93 -11.76
N TRP A 50 -5.29 -8.63 -11.88
CA TRP A 50 -5.27 -7.73 -10.72
C TRP A 50 -6.66 -7.70 -10.06
N PRO A 51 -6.76 -7.83 -8.71
CA PRO A 51 -8.05 -7.84 -8.03
C PRO A 51 -8.82 -6.53 -8.23
N ALA A 52 -10.03 -6.63 -8.80
CA ALA A 52 -10.92 -5.49 -9.04
C ALA A 52 -11.77 -5.11 -7.82
N TYR A 53 -11.86 -5.99 -6.81
CA TYR A 53 -12.65 -5.81 -5.58
C TYR A 53 -11.80 -6.19 -4.37
N GLY A 54 -12.09 -5.59 -3.19
CA GLY A 54 -11.37 -5.87 -1.94
C GLY A 54 -9.89 -5.50 -1.98
N ASN A 55 -9.52 -4.48 -2.76
CA ASN A 55 -8.14 -4.08 -2.97
C ASN A 55 -7.99 -2.55 -3.01
N LYS A 56 -8.80 -1.84 -2.21
CA LYS A 56 -8.73 -0.38 -2.11
C LYS A 56 -7.41 0.07 -1.47
N LYS A 57 -6.99 1.31 -1.76
CA LYS A 57 -5.66 1.84 -1.45
C LYS A 57 -5.74 3.13 -0.64
N PHE A 58 -4.68 3.38 0.12
CA PHE A 58 -4.52 4.49 1.06
C PHE A 58 -3.21 5.23 0.76
N GLU A 59 -2.98 5.55 -0.52
CA GLU A 59 -1.79 6.23 -1.01
C GLU A 59 -0.47 5.50 -0.66
N THR A 60 0.58 6.24 -0.27
CA THR A 60 1.94 5.76 -0.06
C THR A 60 2.00 4.57 0.91
N LEU A 61 2.82 3.58 0.56
CA LEU A 61 2.99 2.27 1.25
C LEU A 61 1.78 1.31 1.17
N SER A 62 0.60 1.73 0.72
CA SER A 62 -0.61 0.87 0.76
C SER A 62 -0.67 -0.27 -0.28
N TYR A 63 0.32 -0.35 -1.17
CA TYR A 63 0.53 -1.49 -2.08
C TYR A 63 1.49 -2.55 -1.52
N LEU A 64 2.18 -2.24 -0.43
CA LEU A 64 3.07 -3.17 0.25
C LEU A 64 2.23 -4.11 1.15
N PRO A 65 2.81 -5.25 1.59
CA PRO A 65 2.24 -6.02 2.69
C PRO A 65 2.01 -5.14 3.94
N PRO A 66 1.02 -5.46 4.79
CA PRO A 66 0.78 -4.73 6.03
C PRO A 66 2.07 -4.59 6.85
N LEU A 67 2.36 -3.36 7.30
CA LEU A 67 3.58 -3.08 8.05
C LEU A 67 3.51 -3.74 9.44
N THR A 68 4.59 -4.42 9.79
CA THR A 68 4.82 -4.86 11.17
C THR A 68 5.05 -3.65 12.09
N GLN A 69 4.87 -3.83 13.40
CA GLN A 69 5.18 -2.79 14.39
C GLN A 69 6.60 -2.24 14.22
N GLU A 70 7.60 -3.10 14.01
CA GLU A 70 8.99 -2.71 13.80
C GLU A 70 9.15 -1.84 12.53
N GLN A 71 8.49 -2.20 11.44
CA GLN A 71 8.53 -1.42 10.19
C GLN A 71 7.84 -0.07 10.34
N LEU A 72 6.72 -0.01 11.08
CA LEU A 72 6.01 1.23 11.38
C LEU A 72 6.90 2.17 12.21
N LEU A 73 7.56 1.67 13.25
CA LEU A 73 8.52 2.44 14.04
C LEU A 73 9.66 2.98 13.17
N LYS A 74 10.21 2.17 12.24
CA LYS A 74 11.22 2.63 11.27
C LYS A 74 10.72 3.76 10.36
N GLN A 75 9.44 3.75 9.97
CA GLN A 75 8.86 4.88 9.22
C GLN A 75 8.81 6.13 10.09
N VAL A 76 8.34 6.02 11.34
CA VAL A 76 8.31 7.14 12.28
C VAL A 76 9.71 7.69 12.54
N ASP A 77 10.71 6.83 12.77
CA ASP A 77 12.12 7.25 12.93
C ASP A 77 12.64 7.99 11.69
N TYR A 78 12.16 7.67 10.49
CA TYR A 78 12.48 8.43 9.29
C TYR A 78 11.89 9.85 9.35
N LEU A 79 10.64 10.04 9.81
CA LEU A 79 10.07 11.40 10.01
C LEU A 79 10.92 12.19 11.00
N LEU A 80 11.24 11.58 12.15
CA LEU A 80 12.00 12.22 13.23
C LEU A 80 13.41 12.62 12.78
N ARG A 81 14.12 11.75 12.03
CA ARG A 81 15.44 12.08 11.46
C ARG A 81 15.43 13.24 10.47
N ASN A 82 14.31 13.49 9.80
CA ASN A 82 14.15 14.64 8.90
C ASN A 82 13.62 15.89 9.62
N ASN A 83 13.49 15.86 10.96
CA ASN A 83 12.90 16.93 11.77
C ASN A 83 11.45 17.26 11.35
N TRP A 84 10.71 16.27 10.85
CA TRP A 84 9.28 16.44 10.56
C TRP A 84 8.45 16.08 11.77
N VAL A 85 7.36 16.82 11.98
CA VAL A 85 6.48 16.65 13.12
C VAL A 85 5.44 15.57 12.82
N PRO A 86 5.45 14.44 13.55
CA PRO A 86 4.44 13.40 13.36
C PRO A 86 3.08 13.84 13.90
N CYS A 87 2.01 13.42 13.24
CA CYS A 87 0.63 13.63 13.66
C CYS A 87 -0.20 12.39 13.29
N LEU A 88 -1.27 12.11 14.04
CA LEU A 88 -2.20 11.04 13.74
C LEU A 88 -3.53 11.61 13.28
N GLU A 89 -4.15 10.94 12.31
CA GLU A 89 -5.51 11.22 11.88
C GLU A 89 -6.34 9.95 11.78
N PHE A 90 -7.66 10.10 11.84
CA PHE A 90 -8.60 8.99 11.76
C PHE A 90 -9.91 9.34 11.09
N SER A 91 -10.53 8.31 10.51
CA SER A 91 -11.80 8.43 9.82
C SER A 91 -12.53 7.09 9.76
N LYS A 92 -13.87 7.15 9.81
CA LYS A 92 -14.74 6.02 9.41
C LYS A 92 -14.75 5.88 7.90
N GLU A 93 -14.82 6.99 7.18
CA GLU A 93 -14.82 7.07 5.73
C GLU A 93 -13.38 7.12 5.18
N GLY A 94 -12.94 6.04 4.54
CA GLY A 94 -11.55 5.88 4.12
C GLY A 94 -11.13 6.49 2.78
N PHE A 95 -12.06 7.04 2.01
CA PHE A 95 -11.82 7.41 0.60
C PHE A 95 -12.43 8.75 0.23
N VAL A 96 -11.82 9.39 -0.75
CA VAL A 96 -12.36 10.61 -1.35
C VAL A 96 -13.67 10.35 -2.08
N TYR A 97 -14.56 11.33 -2.04
CA TYR A 97 -15.84 11.34 -2.75
C TYR A 97 -16.13 12.74 -3.29
N ARG A 98 -17.27 12.92 -3.96
CA ARG A 98 -17.67 14.21 -4.56
C ARG A 98 -19.15 14.43 -4.30
N GLU A 99 -19.46 15.10 -3.20
CA GLU A 99 -20.81 15.48 -2.79
C GLU A 99 -21.02 16.99 -2.95
N ASN A 100 -20.05 17.80 -2.53
CA ASN A 100 -20.26 19.25 -2.42
C ASN A 100 -19.90 20.03 -3.69
N SER A 101 -19.00 19.51 -4.53
CA SER A 101 -18.69 20.09 -5.85
C SER A 101 -17.98 19.10 -6.77
N THR A 102 -18.15 19.31 -8.08
CA THR A 102 -17.43 18.57 -9.12
C THR A 102 -16.45 19.42 -9.93
N SER A 103 -16.14 20.64 -9.48
CA SER A 103 -15.15 21.53 -10.13
C SER A 103 -13.73 20.93 -10.13
N PRO A 104 -12.83 21.39 -11.02
CA PRO A 104 -11.45 20.90 -11.07
C PRO A 104 -10.77 20.92 -9.69
N CYS A 105 -10.07 19.84 -9.34
CA CYS A 105 -9.33 19.66 -8.08
C CYS A 105 -10.15 19.73 -6.77
N TYR A 106 -11.48 19.70 -6.84
CA TYR A 106 -12.34 19.61 -5.66
C TYR A 106 -12.77 18.17 -5.37
N TYR A 107 -12.47 17.72 -4.15
CA TYR A 107 -12.81 16.40 -3.60
C TYR A 107 -13.16 16.53 -2.12
N ASP A 108 -14.18 15.79 -1.70
CA ASP A 108 -14.57 15.60 -0.31
C ASP A 108 -13.82 14.40 0.29
N GLY A 109 -13.78 14.29 1.62
CA GLY A 109 -13.10 13.18 2.31
C GLY A 109 -11.57 13.20 2.24
N ARG A 110 -10.96 14.31 1.80
CA ARG A 110 -9.48 14.50 1.84
C ARG A 110 -8.95 14.71 3.25
N TYR A 111 -9.73 15.37 4.10
CA TYR A 111 -9.38 15.63 5.49
C TYR A 111 -9.98 14.57 6.38
N TRP A 112 -9.17 14.03 7.28
CA TRP A 112 -9.59 13.16 8.36
C TRP A 112 -9.61 13.93 9.68
N THR A 113 -10.13 13.32 10.73
CA THR A 113 -10.16 13.97 12.05
C THR A 113 -8.80 13.83 12.72
N MET A 114 -8.22 14.95 13.17
CA MET A 114 -6.95 14.95 13.89
C MET A 114 -7.07 14.25 15.25
N TRP A 115 -6.12 13.38 15.56
CA TRP A 115 -5.96 12.80 16.90
C TRP A 115 -5.05 13.70 17.74
N LYS A 116 -5.63 14.32 18.78
CA LYS A 116 -4.94 15.29 19.63
C LYS A 116 -4.32 16.43 18.80
N LEU A 117 -3.00 16.61 18.86
CA LEU A 117 -2.24 17.63 18.16
C LEU A 117 -0.96 17.02 17.55
N PRO A 118 -0.32 17.68 16.56
CA PRO A 118 1.00 17.27 16.10
C PRO A 118 1.99 17.16 17.27
N MET A 119 2.79 16.11 17.29
CA MET A 119 3.66 15.77 18.43
C MET A 119 4.96 16.57 18.38
N PHE A 120 4.86 17.88 18.59
CA PHE A 120 5.99 18.80 18.58
C PHE A 120 7.05 18.39 19.62
N GLY A 121 8.32 18.33 19.20
CA GLY A 121 9.43 17.93 20.07
C GLY A 121 9.50 16.43 20.36
N CYS A 122 8.69 15.59 19.71
CA CYS A 122 8.80 14.14 19.80
C CYS A 122 10.16 13.67 19.26
N THR A 123 10.88 12.89 20.05
CA THR A 123 12.19 12.29 19.68
C THR A 123 12.20 10.77 19.74
N ASP A 124 11.09 10.15 20.16
CA ASP A 124 10.96 8.71 20.34
C ASP A 124 9.75 8.17 19.56
N ALA A 125 10.01 7.31 18.56
CA ALA A 125 8.97 6.68 17.76
C ALA A 125 8.00 5.83 18.59
N SER A 126 8.42 5.32 19.75
CA SER A 126 7.57 4.53 20.64
C SER A 126 6.40 5.35 21.21
N GLN A 127 6.58 6.67 21.37
CA GLN A 127 5.53 7.58 21.82
C GLN A 127 4.43 7.72 20.77
N VAL A 128 4.81 7.84 19.49
CA VAL A 128 3.86 7.88 18.36
C VAL A 128 3.07 6.58 18.28
N TYR A 129 3.75 5.45 18.47
CA TYR A 129 3.09 4.14 18.49
C TYR A 129 2.14 3.98 19.68
N LYS A 130 2.49 4.50 20.86
CA LYS A 130 1.60 4.50 22.03
C LYS A 130 0.33 5.30 21.75
N GLU A 131 0.46 6.49 21.16
CA GLU A 131 -0.69 7.30 20.74
C GLU A 131 -1.55 6.58 19.70
N LEU A 132 -0.94 5.87 18.76
CA LEU A 132 -1.67 5.01 17.81
C LEU A 132 -2.51 3.95 18.53
N GLN A 133 -1.96 3.27 19.54
CA GLN A 133 -2.71 2.26 20.31
C GLN A 133 -3.86 2.88 21.10
N GLU A 134 -3.64 4.03 21.76
CA GLU A 134 -4.68 4.76 22.49
C GLU A 134 -5.81 5.23 21.57
N ALA A 135 -5.44 5.69 20.38
CA ALA A 135 -6.36 6.09 19.33
C ALA A 135 -7.21 4.88 18.89
N ILE A 136 -6.59 3.74 18.54
CA ILE A 136 -7.30 2.52 18.15
C ILE A 136 -8.25 2.03 19.25
N ALA A 137 -7.83 2.09 20.52
CA ALA A 137 -8.65 1.71 21.66
C ALA A 137 -9.89 2.60 21.83
N SER A 138 -9.75 3.90 21.53
CA SER A 138 -10.84 4.88 21.62
C SER A 138 -11.82 4.75 20.45
N TYR A 139 -11.30 4.66 19.23
CA TYR A 139 -12.09 4.39 18.03
C TYR A 139 -11.35 3.40 17.12
N PRO A 140 -11.88 2.18 16.93
CA PRO A 140 -11.25 1.15 16.10
C PRO A 140 -11.55 1.39 14.61
N GLU A 141 -11.13 2.55 14.11
CA GLU A 141 -11.36 3.09 12.76
C GLU A 141 -10.04 3.18 11.98
N LEU A 142 -10.07 3.62 10.71
CA LEU A 142 -8.84 3.80 9.93
C LEU A 142 -7.94 4.84 10.61
N ARG A 143 -6.64 4.54 10.68
CA ARG A 143 -5.63 5.45 11.24
C ARG A 143 -4.50 5.68 10.25
N ALA A 144 -4.14 6.95 10.04
CA ALA A 144 -2.97 7.33 9.28
C ALA A 144 -1.98 8.10 10.16
N ILE A 145 -0.69 7.96 9.86
CA ILE A 145 0.37 8.79 10.43
C ILE A 145 0.81 9.78 9.35
N LEU A 146 0.81 11.06 9.71
CA LEU A 146 1.26 12.16 8.89
C LEU A 146 2.61 12.68 9.37
N GLY A 147 3.37 13.30 8.46
CA GLY A 147 4.59 14.05 8.78
C GLY A 147 4.56 15.44 8.16
N PHE A 148 4.72 16.47 8.98
CA PHE A 148 4.73 17.87 8.55
C PHE A 148 6.13 18.47 8.56
N ASP A 149 6.51 19.13 7.48
CA ASP A 149 7.72 19.96 7.40
C ASP A 149 7.33 21.42 7.64
N ASN A 150 7.76 21.97 8.78
CA ASN A 150 7.47 23.35 9.14
C ASN A 150 8.29 24.37 8.34
N ILE A 151 9.45 23.98 7.80
CA ILE A 151 10.30 24.86 6.97
C ILE A 151 9.64 25.06 5.62
N ARG A 152 9.08 23.99 5.03
CA ARG A 152 8.40 24.03 3.74
C ARG A 152 6.90 24.31 3.84
N GLN A 153 6.34 24.26 5.04
CA GLN A 153 4.92 24.46 5.33
C GLN A 153 4.00 23.47 4.58
N THR A 154 4.45 22.23 4.43
CA THR A 154 3.67 21.19 3.73
C THR A 154 3.66 19.88 4.50
N GLN A 155 2.64 19.07 4.25
CA GLN A 155 2.64 17.65 4.62
C GLN A 155 3.54 16.89 3.64
N TRP A 156 4.55 16.20 4.16
CA TRP A 156 5.55 15.50 3.35
C TRP A 156 5.30 14.02 3.24
N LEU A 157 4.60 13.47 4.22
CA LEU A 157 4.43 12.04 4.33
C LEU A 157 3.07 11.72 4.93
N THR A 158 2.44 10.69 4.37
CA THR A 158 1.24 10.05 4.90
C THR A 158 1.31 8.57 4.59
N PHE A 159 0.99 7.73 5.57
CA PHE A 159 0.78 6.30 5.35
C PHE A 159 -0.26 5.76 6.33
N ILE A 160 -0.97 4.71 5.89
CA ILE A 160 -1.92 4.01 6.74
C ILE A 160 -1.20 3.20 7.82
N ALA A 161 -1.60 3.40 9.08
CA ALA A 161 -1.03 2.78 10.26
C ALA A 161 -1.93 1.67 10.85
N TYR A 162 -3.24 1.77 10.67
CA TYR A 162 -4.20 0.74 11.09
C TYR A 162 -5.43 0.72 10.20
N LYS A 163 -5.93 -0.50 9.94
CA LYS A 163 -7.19 -0.76 9.23
C LYS A 163 -8.06 -1.68 10.10
N PRO A 164 -9.35 -1.36 10.30
CA PRO A 164 -10.27 -2.26 10.98
C PRO A 164 -10.38 -3.60 10.23
N ALA A 165 -10.60 -4.69 10.96
CA ALA A 165 -10.81 -5.99 10.33
C ALA A 165 -12.05 -5.96 9.40
N GLY A 166 -11.88 -6.38 8.15
CA GLY A 166 -12.94 -6.40 7.14
C GLY A 166 -13.16 -5.08 6.38
N SER A 167 -12.32 -4.05 6.58
CA SER A 167 -12.45 -2.75 5.92
C SER A 167 -11.80 -2.66 4.52
N GLU A 168 -11.64 -3.78 3.81
CA GLU A 168 -10.95 -3.85 2.50
C GLU A 168 -11.84 -3.50 1.29
#